data_AF-X1R1N9-F1
#
_entry.id   AF-X1R1N9-F1
#
_cell.length_a   1.000
_cell.length_b   1.000
_cell.length_c   1.000
_cell.angle_alpha   90.00
_cell.angle_beta   90.00
_cell.angle_gamma   90.00
#
_symmetry.space_group_name_H-M   'P 1'
#
loop_
_entity.id
_entity.type
_entity.pdbx_description
1 polymer ?
#
loop_
_entity_poly.entity_id
_entity_poly.type
_entity_poly.pdbx_seq_one_letter_code
_entity_poly.pdbx_strand_id
1 'polypeptide(L)'
;MIILLHPLLSKSEYLKSRNSRSNGLFGEYFNNPDFSGKPVFKRIDKRMAFWWWGKTPDKRITAKKFSIRWTGVFTAPDTGCYTLQITNTGAARIYLDNEVILRHLSPDQSDGYDMNAITKSTEINLEKGKKYSIKIEYIKSTREYITHLNLMMTRAYKPGEDKRIQQATEIAGRSDVALVFVGYPNGYETEGGDRPDIRLTNRQNELIS
;
A
#
# COMPACT_ATOMS: atom_id res chain seq x y z
N MET A 1 9.02 0.34 -23.73
CA MET A 1 8.19 0.79 -22.59
C MET A 1 8.55 -0.06 -21.38
N ILE A 2 9.16 0.52 -20.33
CA ILE A 2 9.78 -0.22 -19.22
C ILE A 2 8.76 -0.64 -18.16
N ILE A 3 8.90 -1.88 -17.68
CA ILE A 3 8.11 -2.51 -16.62
C ILE A 3 8.62 -2.00 -15.26
N LEU A 4 7.79 -1.23 -14.57
CA LEU A 4 8.11 -0.68 -13.26
C LEU A 4 8.01 -1.77 -12.17
N LEU A 5 9.04 -1.86 -11.32
CA LEU A 5 9.08 -2.61 -10.05
C LEU A 5 8.24 -1.94 -8.93
N HIS A 6 7.16 -1.24 -9.29
CA HIS A 6 6.35 -0.52 -8.30
C HIS A 6 5.30 -1.42 -7.63
N PRO A 7 5.00 -1.20 -6.34
CA PRO A 7 3.91 -1.87 -5.66
C PRO A 7 2.58 -1.56 -6.38
N LEU A 8 1.76 -2.57 -6.60
CA LEU A 8 0.55 -2.47 -7.43
C LEU A 8 -0.51 -1.57 -6.82
N LEU A 9 -0.62 -1.52 -5.49
CA LEU A 9 -1.60 -0.67 -4.79
C LEU A 9 -1.23 0.83 -4.77
N SER A 10 -0.03 1.19 -5.24
CA SER A 10 0.30 2.61 -5.49
C SER A 10 -0.41 3.16 -6.74
N LYS A 11 -0.84 2.27 -7.65
CA LYS A 11 -1.58 2.62 -8.85
C LYS A 11 -3.08 2.41 -8.63
N SER A 12 -3.80 3.53 -8.58
CA SER A 12 -5.26 3.55 -8.36
C SER A 12 -6.08 2.74 -9.37
N GLU A 13 -5.49 2.34 -10.50
CA GLU A 13 -6.17 1.63 -11.59
C GLU A 13 -6.66 0.22 -11.22
N TYR A 14 -6.00 -0.45 -10.26
CA TYR A 14 -6.38 -1.79 -9.80
C TYR A 14 -7.43 -1.76 -8.68
N LEU A 15 -7.70 -0.58 -8.12
CA LEU A 15 -8.71 -0.37 -7.08
C LEU A 15 -9.87 0.43 -7.66
N LYS A 16 -11.08 -0.11 -7.55
CA LYS A 16 -12.29 0.59 -7.97
C LYS A 16 -13.28 0.70 -6.83
N SER A 17 -13.90 1.86 -6.70
CA SER A 17 -14.99 2.03 -5.75
C SER A 17 -16.18 1.20 -6.23
N ARG A 18 -16.82 0.45 -5.31
CA ARG A 18 -17.92 -0.47 -5.66
C ARG A 18 -19.10 0.24 -6.35
N ASN A 19 -19.28 1.53 -6.06
CA ASN A 19 -20.43 2.32 -6.50
C ASN A 19 -20.07 3.39 -7.55
N SER A 20 -18.84 3.40 -8.07
CA SER A 20 -18.43 4.32 -9.13
C SER A 20 -17.38 3.68 -10.02
N ARG A 21 -17.39 3.93 -11.33
CA ARG A 21 -16.30 3.49 -12.23
C ARG A 21 -14.96 4.22 -11.96
N SER A 22 -14.91 5.09 -10.95
CA SER A 22 -13.75 5.87 -10.55
C SER A 22 -12.72 5.01 -9.80
N ASN A 23 -11.46 5.25 -10.12
CA ASN A 23 -10.30 4.64 -9.47
C ASN A 23 -10.18 5.09 -8.01
N GLY A 24 -9.77 4.17 -7.14
CA GLY A 24 -9.66 4.36 -5.69
C GLY A 24 -10.68 3.57 -4.88
N LEU A 25 -10.62 3.71 -3.55
CA LEU A 25 -11.56 3.08 -2.63
C LEU A 25 -12.54 4.10 -2.06
N PHE A 26 -13.77 3.65 -1.82
CA PHE A 26 -14.80 4.47 -1.17
C PHE A 26 -14.57 4.49 0.33
N GLY A 27 -14.13 5.63 0.86
CA GLY A 27 -13.86 5.87 2.26
C GLY A 27 -15.05 6.49 2.99
N GLU A 28 -15.45 5.87 4.10
CA GLU A 28 -16.42 6.37 5.06
C GLU A 28 -15.70 6.72 6.35
N TYR A 29 -15.86 7.96 6.81
CA TYR A 29 -15.10 8.53 7.93
C TYR A 29 -16.01 8.80 9.12
N PHE A 30 -15.62 8.35 10.32
CA PHE A 30 -16.48 8.34 11.51
C PHE A 30 -15.80 9.04 12.70
N ASN A 31 -16.55 9.80 13.50
CA ASN A 31 -16.08 10.42 14.75
C ASN A 31 -16.16 9.46 15.96
N ASN A 32 -15.99 8.17 15.74
CA ASN A 32 -15.99 7.12 16.76
C ASN A 32 -15.04 5.98 16.33
N PRO A 33 -14.61 5.11 17.25
CA PRO A 33 -13.72 3.99 16.93
C PRO A 33 -14.43 2.72 16.45
N ASP A 34 -15.76 2.65 16.53
CA ASP A 34 -16.56 1.43 16.33
C ASP A 34 -17.27 1.36 14.98
N PHE A 35 -17.00 2.33 14.09
CA PHE A 35 -17.63 2.45 12.77
C PHE A 35 -19.17 2.56 12.84
N SER A 36 -19.69 3.09 13.96
CA SER A 36 -21.12 3.15 14.22
C SER A 36 -21.76 4.43 13.69
N GLY A 37 -23.07 4.37 13.46
CA GLY A 37 -23.86 5.52 13.02
C GLY A 37 -23.58 5.95 11.58
N LYS A 38 -23.99 7.18 11.25
CA LYS A 38 -23.73 7.77 9.93
C LYS A 38 -22.29 8.33 9.89
N PRO A 39 -21.50 8.03 8.85
CA PRO A 39 -20.18 8.66 8.71
C PRO A 39 -20.34 10.17 8.52
N VAL A 40 -19.41 10.94 9.07
CA VAL A 40 -19.44 12.41 9.02
C VAL A 40 -19.17 12.96 7.62
N PHE A 41 -18.43 12.21 6.80
CA PHE A 41 -18.36 12.42 5.36
C PHE A 41 -17.88 11.15 4.64
N LYS A 42 -18.00 11.17 3.32
CA LYS A 42 -17.55 10.09 2.43
C LYS A 42 -16.75 10.68 1.28
N ARG A 43 -15.74 9.97 0.78
CA ARG A 43 -15.00 10.34 -0.44
C ARG A 43 -14.39 9.13 -1.12
N ILE A 44 -13.89 9.31 -2.34
CA ILE A 44 -13.07 8.30 -3.02
C ILE A 44 -11.60 8.65 -2.79
N ASP A 45 -10.87 7.76 -2.14
CA ASP A 45 -9.44 7.87 -1.93
C ASP A 45 -8.70 7.11 -3.04
N LYS A 46 -8.00 7.86 -3.90
CA LYS A 46 -7.28 7.30 -5.06
C LYS A 46 -6.08 6.45 -4.66
N ARG A 47 -5.51 6.70 -3.49
CA ARG A 47 -4.32 6.01 -2.97
C ARG A 47 -4.54 5.67 -1.51
N MET A 48 -4.09 4.48 -1.12
CA MET A 48 -4.09 4.02 0.26
C MET A 48 -2.76 4.35 0.94
N ALA A 49 -2.42 5.64 0.96
CA ALA A 49 -1.18 6.17 1.54
C ALA A 49 -1.50 7.51 2.21
N PHE A 50 -1.64 7.47 3.53
CA PHE A 50 -2.05 8.60 4.36
C PHE A 50 -1.02 8.89 5.43
N TRP A 51 -0.64 10.16 5.48
CA TRP A 51 0.22 10.69 6.52
C TRP A 51 -0.36 12.04 6.97
N TRP A 52 -0.96 12.09 8.16
CA TRP A 52 -1.65 13.30 8.61
C TRP A 52 -0.89 14.13 9.66
N TRP A 53 0.34 13.78 10.07
CA TRP A 53 1.22 14.63 10.91
C TRP A 53 0.51 15.33 12.10
N GLY A 54 -0.32 14.61 12.86
CA GLY A 54 -1.10 15.18 13.98
C GLY A 54 -2.43 15.84 13.61
N LYS A 55 -2.70 16.06 12.31
CA LYS A 55 -3.98 16.55 11.78
C LYS A 55 -4.96 15.41 11.58
N THR A 56 -6.22 15.78 11.38
CA THR A 56 -7.29 14.85 10.97
C THR A 56 -7.44 14.84 9.44
N PRO A 57 -8.09 13.81 8.85
CA PRO A 57 -8.26 13.69 7.41
C PRO A 57 -9.08 14.82 6.75
N ASP A 58 -9.87 15.52 7.57
CA ASP A 58 -10.78 16.60 7.22
C ASP A 58 -11.23 17.30 8.52
N LYS A 59 -11.54 18.60 8.47
CA LYS A 59 -12.02 19.40 9.61
C LYS A 59 -13.30 18.86 10.28
N ARG A 60 -14.10 18.07 9.56
CA ARG A 60 -15.31 17.41 10.08
C ARG A 60 -14.99 16.28 11.07
N ILE A 61 -13.77 15.77 11.05
CA ILE A 61 -13.28 14.81 12.04
C ILE A 61 -12.76 15.59 13.23
N THR A 62 -13.52 15.55 14.33
CA THR A 62 -13.26 16.28 15.58
C THR A 62 -12.83 15.36 16.70
N ALA A 63 -13.11 14.06 16.58
CA ALA A 63 -12.71 13.07 17.57
C ALA A 63 -11.20 12.79 17.50
N LYS A 64 -10.53 12.77 18.67
CA LYS A 64 -9.12 12.31 18.78
C LYS A 64 -8.96 10.83 18.40
N LYS A 65 -10.01 10.04 18.66
CA LYS A 65 -10.12 8.63 18.29
C LYS A 65 -11.23 8.49 17.25
N PHE A 66 -10.85 8.38 16.00
CA PHE A 66 -11.75 8.24 14.86
C PHE A 66 -11.49 6.92 14.14
N SER A 67 -12.41 6.54 13.26
CA SER A 67 -12.27 5.36 12.42
C SER A 67 -12.62 5.66 10.96
N ILE A 68 -12.06 4.85 10.07
CA ILE A 68 -12.29 4.96 8.63
C ILE A 68 -12.49 3.56 8.06
N ARG A 69 -13.53 3.40 7.24
CA ARG A 69 -13.78 2.19 6.49
C ARG A 69 -13.66 2.48 5.00
N TRP A 70 -12.72 1.82 4.32
CA TRP A 70 -12.63 1.82 2.87
C TRP A 70 -13.22 0.56 2.29
N THR A 71 -13.98 0.69 1.21
CA THR A 71 -14.54 -0.43 0.47
C THR A 71 -14.35 -0.26 -1.03
N GLY A 72 -14.21 -1.38 -1.72
CA GLY A 72 -14.14 -1.38 -3.18
C GLY A 72 -13.87 -2.77 -3.73
N VAL A 73 -13.31 -2.77 -4.93
CA VAL A 73 -12.95 -3.96 -5.70
C VAL A 73 -11.49 -3.85 -6.10
N PHE A 74 -10.71 -4.86 -5.77
CA PHE A 74 -9.37 -5.07 -6.29
C PHE A 74 -9.43 -6.03 -7.48
N THR A 75 -8.80 -5.69 -8.60
CA THR A 75 -8.66 -6.60 -9.77
C THR A 75 -7.20 -6.99 -9.91
N ALA A 76 -6.89 -8.28 -9.79
CA ALA A 76 -5.50 -8.74 -9.87
C ALA A 76 -4.96 -8.62 -11.30
N PRO A 77 -3.78 -7.99 -11.51
CA PRO A 77 -3.21 -7.83 -12.85
C PRO A 77 -2.73 -9.16 -13.45
N ASP A 78 -2.23 -10.07 -12.60
CA ASP A 78 -1.70 -11.37 -12.99
C ASP A 78 -1.98 -12.43 -11.92
N THR A 79 -1.89 -13.71 -12.30
CA THR A 79 -1.98 -14.84 -11.37
C THR A 79 -0.67 -15.01 -10.62
N GLY A 80 -0.75 -15.26 -9.31
CA GLY A 80 0.42 -15.59 -8.50
C GLY A 80 0.25 -15.26 -7.01
N CYS A 81 1.34 -15.45 -6.27
CA CYS A 81 1.45 -15.02 -4.88
C CYS A 81 1.74 -13.51 -4.81
N TYR A 82 1.06 -12.83 -3.89
CA TYR A 82 1.23 -11.42 -3.60
C TYR A 82 1.51 -11.23 -2.13
N THR A 83 2.52 -10.43 -1.80
CA THR A 83 2.73 -9.93 -0.45
C THR A 83 1.87 -8.68 -0.28
N LEU A 84 0.88 -8.76 0.61
CA LEU A 84 0.10 -7.62 1.08
C LEU A 84 0.74 -7.09 2.36
N GLN A 85 1.06 -5.80 2.38
CA GLN A 85 1.69 -5.12 3.50
C GLN A 85 0.85 -3.92 3.93
N ILE A 86 0.66 -3.78 5.24
CA ILE A 86 0.11 -2.57 5.86
C ILE A 86 1.12 -1.98 6.83
N THR A 87 1.32 -0.68 6.71
CA THR A 87 2.08 0.12 7.67
C THR A 87 1.10 1.08 8.31
N ASN A 88 0.91 1.04 9.63
CA ASN A 88 -0.08 1.90 10.26
C ASN A 88 0.25 2.26 11.71
N THR A 89 -0.19 3.44 12.16
CA THR A 89 -0.27 3.77 13.59
C THR A 89 -1.71 3.58 14.08
N GLY A 90 -1.94 2.82 15.15
CA GLY A 90 -3.27 2.40 15.61
C GLY A 90 -3.64 0.99 15.17
N ALA A 91 -4.91 0.76 14.85
CA ALA A 91 -5.40 -0.57 14.49
C ALA A 91 -5.89 -0.58 13.05
N ALA A 92 -5.53 -1.62 12.30
CA ALA A 92 -6.02 -1.86 10.96
C ALA A 92 -6.42 -3.33 10.76
N ARG A 93 -7.43 -3.52 9.92
CA ARG A 93 -7.92 -4.84 9.50
C ARG A 93 -8.27 -4.81 8.02
N ILE A 94 -7.81 -5.81 7.29
CA ILE A 94 -8.04 -5.95 5.86
C ILE A 94 -8.83 -7.22 5.61
N TYR A 95 -9.85 -7.07 4.78
CA TYR A 95 -10.71 -8.13 4.31
C TYR A 95 -10.58 -8.27 2.80
N LEU A 96 -10.60 -9.52 2.34
CA LEU A 96 -10.72 -9.89 0.94
C LEU A 96 -11.85 -10.90 0.83
N ASP A 97 -12.87 -10.62 0.02
CA ASP A 97 -14.07 -11.47 -0.11
C ASP A 97 -14.74 -11.79 1.23
N ASN A 98 -14.81 -10.77 2.08
CA ASN A 98 -15.33 -10.78 3.44
C ASN A 98 -14.54 -11.61 4.47
N GLU A 99 -13.47 -12.28 4.04
CA GLU A 99 -12.54 -12.98 4.93
C GLU A 99 -11.45 -12.04 5.43
N VAL A 100 -11.09 -12.14 6.70
CA VAL A 100 -10.02 -11.32 7.27
C VAL A 100 -8.68 -11.92 6.92
N ILE A 101 -7.94 -11.26 6.04
CA ILE A 101 -6.62 -11.71 5.59
C ILE A 101 -5.48 -11.11 6.41
N LEU A 102 -5.68 -9.92 7.00
CA LEU A 102 -4.63 -9.28 7.81
C LEU A 102 -5.25 -8.44 8.93
N ARG A 103 -4.69 -8.57 10.15
CA ARG A 103 -4.94 -7.71 11.31
C ARG A 103 -3.62 -7.18 11.86
N HIS A 104 -3.56 -5.87 12.09
CA HIS A 104 -2.41 -5.23 12.71
C HIS A 104 -2.87 -4.21 13.76
N LEU A 105 -2.44 -4.39 15.00
CA LEU A 105 -2.45 -3.35 16.02
C LEU A 105 -0.99 -2.91 16.19
N SER A 106 -0.68 -1.67 15.86
CA SER A 106 0.68 -1.16 15.98
C SER A 106 1.06 -1.00 17.45
N PRO A 107 2.32 -1.25 17.82
CA PRO A 107 2.82 -0.87 19.13
C PRO A 107 2.85 0.65 19.28
N ASP A 108 2.94 1.13 20.53
CA ASP A 108 3.20 2.54 20.81
C ASP A 108 4.64 2.90 20.38
N GLN A 109 4.84 4.10 19.84
CA GLN A 109 6.12 4.57 19.29
C GLN A 109 6.75 5.63 20.22
N SER A 110 7.07 5.25 21.46
CA SER A 110 7.62 6.18 22.47
C SER A 110 9.05 6.65 22.19
N ASP A 111 9.86 5.81 21.56
CA ASP A 111 11.31 6.02 21.39
C ASP A 111 11.71 6.07 19.92
N GLY A 112 11.10 6.99 19.19
CA GLY A 112 11.32 7.16 17.75
C GLY A 112 10.32 6.40 16.87
N TYR A 113 10.33 6.72 15.59
CA TYR A 113 9.35 6.22 14.63
C TYR A 113 9.92 5.00 13.87
N ASP A 114 9.75 3.80 14.44
CA ASP A 114 10.22 2.55 13.85
C ASP A 114 9.21 2.03 12.83
N MET A 115 9.50 2.31 11.55
CA MET A 115 8.73 1.85 10.41
C MET A 115 8.56 0.33 10.33
N ASN A 116 9.52 -0.46 10.83
CA ASN A 116 9.44 -1.91 10.82
C ASN A 116 8.44 -2.40 11.86
N ALA A 117 8.49 -1.85 13.08
CA ALA A 117 7.57 -2.21 14.17
C ALA A 117 6.09 -1.92 13.84
N ILE A 118 5.83 -0.89 13.02
CA ILE A 118 4.48 -0.50 12.60
C ILE A 118 4.07 -1.08 11.25
N THR A 119 4.87 -2.00 10.69
CA THR A 119 4.57 -2.70 9.42
C THR A 119 4.26 -4.18 9.64
N LYS A 120 3.22 -4.68 8.97
CA LYS A 120 2.88 -6.11 8.95
C LYS A 120 2.51 -6.56 7.55
N SER A 121 2.91 -7.77 7.19
CA SER A 121 2.62 -8.35 5.87
C SER A 121 1.99 -9.75 5.98
N THR A 122 1.37 -10.17 4.88
CA THR A 122 0.88 -11.53 4.66
C THR A 122 0.96 -11.86 3.17
N GLU A 123 0.96 -13.15 2.83
CA GLU A 123 0.92 -13.61 1.45
C GLU A 123 -0.49 -14.08 1.07
N ILE A 124 -0.93 -13.71 -0.13
CA ILE A 124 -2.21 -14.12 -0.70
C ILE A 124 -2.03 -14.56 -2.15
N ASN A 125 -2.73 -15.62 -2.54
CA ASN A 125 -2.75 -16.07 -3.94
C ASN A 125 -3.92 -15.43 -4.67
N LEU A 126 -3.65 -14.81 -5.82
CA LEU A 126 -4.65 -14.13 -6.62
C LEU A 126 -4.62 -14.65 -8.06
N GLU A 127 -5.77 -14.58 -8.75
CA GLU A 127 -5.96 -15.01 -10.13
C GLU A 127 -6.12 -13.78 -11.04
N LYS A 128 -5.43 -13.78 -12.18
CA LYS A 128 -5.48 -12.71 -13.18
C LYS A 128 -6.92 -12.34 -13.55
N GLY A 129 -7.24 -11.05 -13.50
CA GLY A 129 -8.53 -10.50 -13.91
C GLY A 129 -9.68 -10.78 -12.93
N LYS A 130 -9.47 -11.64 -11.92
CA LYS A 130 -10.46 -11.89 -10.87
C LYS A 130 -10.64 -10.64 -10.03
N LYS A 131 -11.90 -10.33 -9.74
CA LYS A 131 -12.33 -9.21 -8.92
C LYS A 131 -12.56 -9.70 -7.51
N TYR A 132 -11.85 -9.09 -6.58
CA TYR A 132 -11.95 -9.36 -5.15
C TYR A 132 -12.58 -8.17 -4.47
N SER A 133 -13.61 -8.39 -3.65
CA SER A 133 -14.09 -7.33 -2.78
C SER A 133 -13.05 -7.05 -1.70
N ILE A 134 -12.66 -5.79 -1.57
CA ILE A 134 -11.68 -5.37 -0.56
C ILE A 134 -12.35 -4.42 0.43
N LYS A 135 -12.13 -4.67 1.72
CA LYS A 135 -12.53 -3.77 2.80
C LYS A 135 -11.36 -3.55 3.73
N ILE A 136 -11.11 -2.30 4.09
CA ILE A 136 -10.07 -1.91 5.02
C ILE A 136 -10.74 -1.11 6.12
N GLU A 137 -10.51 -1.52 7.36
CA GLU A 137 -10.96 -0.83 8.55
C GLU A 137 -9.76 -0.31 9.31
N TYR A 138 -9.80 0.95 9.69
CA TYR A 138 -8.74 1.63 10.42
C TYR A 138 -9.31 2.38 11.62
N ILE A 139 -8.60 2.32 12.75
CA ILE A 139 -8.91 3.04 13.98
C ILE A 139 -7.64 3.79 14.42
N LYS A 140 -7.76 5.11 14.58
CA LYS A 140 -6.66 5.95 15.07
C LYS A 140 -6.33 5.63 16.53
N SER A 141 -5.06 5.41 16.85
CA SER A 141 -4.58 5.39 18.24
C SER A 141 -4.61 6.79 18.83
N THR A 142 -4.99 6.94 20.09
CA THR A 142 -4.87 8.23 20.81
C THR A 142 -3.48 8.47 21.40
N ARG A 143 -2.63 7.44 21.41
CA ARG A 143 -1.27 7.49 21.96
C ARG A 143 -0.25 8.00 20.93
N GLU A 144 -0.57 7.82 19.66
CA GLU A 144 0.29 8.21 18.54
C GLU A 144 0.00 9.63 18.08
N TYR A 145 1.02 10.48 17.99
CA TYR A 145 0.86 11.80 17.39
C TYR A 145 0.66 11.70 15.87
N ILE A 146 1.51 10.92 15.20
CA ILE A 146 1.45 10.75 13.75
C ILE A 146 0.35 9.75 13.39
N THR A 147 -0.56 10.17 12.50
CA THR A 147 -1.44 9.21 11.83
C THR A 147 -0.77 8.74 10.55
N HIS A 148 -0.50 7.44 10.47
CA HIS A 148 0.03 6.80 9.27
C HIS A 148 -0.83 5.59 8.92
N LEU A 149 -1.16 5.47 7.64
CA LEU A 149 -1.70 4.27 7.03
C LEU A 149 -1.17 4.18 5.60
N ASN A 150 -0.39 3.16 5.30
CA ASN A 150 0.07 2.85 3.95
C ASN A 150 -0.24 1.38 3.64
N LEU A 151 -0.84 1.14 2.49
CA LEU A 151 -1.14 -0.20 2.00
C LEU A 151 -0.37 -0.46 0.70
N MET A 152 0.41 -1.52 0.70
CA MET A 152 1.19 -1.97 -0.44
C MET A 152 0.84 -3.41 -0.77
N MET A 153 0.82 -3.73 -2.06
CA MET A 153 0.76 -5.12 -2.50
C MET A 153 1.72 -5.30 -3.65
N THR A 154 2.58 -6.30 -3.52
CA THR A 154 3.67 -6.56 -4.46
C THR A 154 3.59 -8.02 -4.86
N ARG A 155 3.75 -8.30 -6.16
CA ARG A 155 3.83 -9.69 -6.63
C ARG A 155 5.12 -10.31 -6.07
N ALA A 156 4.97 -11.41 -5.34
CA ALA A 156 6.08 -12.22 -4.90
C ALA A 156 6.46 -13.17 -6.03
N TYR A 157 7.74 -13.18 -6.39
CA TYR A 157 8.28 -14.11 -7.39
C TYR A 157 9.17 -15.11 -6.67
N LYS A 158 9.00 -16.40 -6.93
CA LYS A 158 10.00 -17.38 -6.48
C LYS A 158 11.30 -17.17 -7.26
N PRO A 159 12.46 -17.58 -6.71
CA PRO A 159 13.71 -17.60 -7.47
C PRO A 159 13.51 -18.28 -8.84
N GLY A 160 13.91 -17.61 -9.93
CA GLY A 160 13.76 -18.10 -11.30
C GLY A 160 12.41 -17.82 -11.99
N GLU A 161 11.37 -17.38 -11.28
CA GLU A 161 10.08 -17.02 -11.91
C GLU A 161 10.06 -15.59 -12.46
N ASP A 162 10.92 -14.70 -11.95
CA ASP A 162 10.97 -13.30 -12.38
C ASP A 162 11.77 -13.13 -13.67
N LYS A 163 11.06 -13.17 -14.79
CA LYS A 163 11.61 -12.97 -16.14
C LYS A 163 11.73 -11.51 -16.58
N ARG A 164 11.45 -10.53 -15.70
CA ARG A 164 11.41 -9.10 -16.11
C ARG A 164 12.75 -8.58 -16.60
N ILE A 165 13.87 -9.01 -15.99
CA ILE A 165 15.21 -8.63 -16.45
C ILE A 165 15.48 -9.21 -17.84
N GLN A 166 15.25 -10.51 -18.03
CA GLN A 166 15.38 -11.16 -19.35
C GLN A 166 14.56 -10.45 -20.43
N GLN A 167 13.29 -10.15 -20.12
CA GLN A 167 12.41 -9.41 -21.05
C GLN A 167 12.93 -8.00 -21.34
N ALA A 168 13.46 -7.29 -20.33
CA ALA A 168 14.05 -5.97 -20.52
C ALA A 168 15.27 -6.04 -21.45
N THR A 169 16.14 -7.03 -21.27
CA THR A 169 17.31 -7.28 -22.14
C THR A 169 16.91 -7.60 -23.57
N GLU A 170 15.91 -8.48 -23.77
CA GLU A 170 15.40 -8.83 -25.10
C GLU A 170 14.81 -7.63 -25.84
N ILE A 171 14.08 -6.76 -25.14
CA ILE A 171 13.51 -5.53 -25.71
C ILE A 171 14.63 -4.53 -26.03
N ALA A 172 15.58 -4.33 -25.11
CA ALA A 172 16.70 -3.42 -25.31
C ALA A 172 17.56 -3.84 -26.50
N GLY A 173 17.85 -5.13 -26.66
CA GLY A 173 18.63 -5.66 -27.78
C GLY A 173 17.96 -5.53 -29.16
N ARG A 174 16.66 -5.24 -29.21
CA ARG A 174 15.90 -4.97 -30.44
C ARG A 174 15.59 -3.49 -30.65
N SER A 175 16.08 -2.62 -29.77
CA SER A 175 15.81 -1.19 -29.78
C SER A 175 17.05 -0.41 -30.20
N ASP A 176 16.89 0.67 -30.97
CA ASP A 176 18.01 1.56 -31.31
C ASP A 176 18.53 2.31 -30.07
N VAL A 177 17.63 2.62 -29.13
CA VAL A 177 17.91 3.29 -27.86
C VAL A 177 17.04 2.70 -26.76
N ALA A 178 17.64 2.44 -25.60
CA ALA A 178 16.93 2.05 -24.38
C ALA A 178 17.05 3.16 -23.32
N LEU A 179 15.91 3.70 -22.86
CA LEU A 179 15.85 4.65 -21.75
C LEU A 179 15.56 3.91 -20.45
N VAL A 180 16.58 3.70 -19.61
CA VAL A 180 16.47 2.95 -18.35
C VAL A 180 16.37 3.90 -17.15
N PHE A 181 15.31 3.75 -16.36
CA PHE A 181 15.10 4.52 -15.13
C PHE A 181 15.43 3.64 -13.92
N VAL A 182 16.52 3.99 -13.23
CA VAL A 182 16.96 3.34 -11.99
C VAL A 182 17.14 4.39 -10.90
N GLY A 183 17.07 3.95 -9.66
CA GLY A 183 17.24 4.81 -8.50
C GLY A 183 16.68 4.19 -7.23
N TYR A 184 16.39 5.05 -6.26
CA TYR A 184 15.88 4.62 -4.96
C TYR A 184 14.35 4.76 -4.91
N PRO A 185 13.63 3.78 -4.34
CA PRO A 185 12.20 3.95 -4.13
C PRO A 185 11.95 5.05 -3.08
N ASN A 186 10.79 5.69 -3.15
CA ASN A 186 10.38 6.68 -2.15
C ASN A 186 10.50 6.09 -0.74
N GLY A 187 11.17 6.81 0.15
CA GLY A 187 11.37 6.40 1.54
C GLY A 187 12.51 5.40 1.76
N TYR A 188 13.34 5.10 0.76
CA TYR A 188 14.61 4.40 0.98
C TYR A 188 15.66 5.32 1.62
N GLU A 189 15.61 6.60 1.27
CA GLU A 189 16.38 7.66 1.91
C GLU A 189 15.41 8.48 2.75
N THR A 190 15.65 8.53 4.06
CA THR A 190 14.78 9.22 5.02
C THR A 190 15.61 9.94 6.07
N GLU A 191 15.04 10.99 6.65
CA GLU A 191 15.61 11.61 7.85
C GLU A 191 15.67 10.59 9.00
N GLY A 192 16.79 10.55 9.71
CA GLY A 192 16.99 9.67 10.87
C GLY A 192 17.47 8.25 10.56
N GLY A 193 17.76 7.92 9.29
CA GLY A 193 18.30 6.62 8.91
C GLY A 193 19.32 6.74 7.78
N ASP A 194 20.54 6.25 8.02
CA ASP A 194 21.56 6.11 6.98
C ASP A 194 21.30 4.89 6.11
N ARG A 195 21.73 4.97 4.85
CA ARG A 195 21.71 3.81 3.97
C ARG A 195 22.75 2.79 4.43
N PRO A 196 22.47 1.48 4.29
CA PRO A 196 23.45 0.44 4.62
C PRO A 196 24.62 0.42 3.63
N ASP A 197 24.40 0.86 2.39
CA ASP A 197 25.41 0.97 1.34
C ASP A 197 24.99 1.97 0.24
N ILE A 198 25.85 2.15 -0.76
CA ILE A 198 25.61 3.01 -1.94
C ILE A 198 25.01 2.25 -3.14
N ARG A 199 24.69 0.97 -3.00
CA ARG A 199 24.20 0.15 -4.12
C ARG A 199 22.74 0.51 -4.43
N LEU A 200 22.33 0.32 -5.69
CA LEU A 200 20.92 0.36 -6.04
C LEU A 200 20.18 -0.81 -5.39
N THR A 201 18.91 -0.58 -5.04
CA THR A 201 18.08 -1.57 -4.37
C THR A 201 17.64 -2.69 -5.32
N ASN A 202 17.35 -3.86 -4.74
CA ASN A 202 16.86 -5.04 -5.46
C ASN A 202 17.83 -5.45 -6.59
N ARG A 203 17.29 -5.93 -7.71
CA ARG A 203 18.05 -6.42 -8.87
C ARG A 203 18.34 -5.32 -9.90
N GLN A 204 18.38 -4.04 -9.48
CA GLN A 204 18.63 -2.93 -10.40
C GLN A 204 20.04 -2.93 -10.97
N ASN A 205 21.05 -3.29 -10.16
CA ASN A 205 22.42 -3.43 -10.67
C ASN A 205 22.54 -4.54 -11.73
N GLU A 206 21.82 -5.65 -11.55
CA GLU A 206 21.74 -6.75 -12.54
C GLU A 206 21.00 -6.31 -13.81
N LEU A 207 20.02 -5.41 -13.71
CA LEU A 207 19.29 -4.88 -14.87
C LEU A 207 20.16 -4.00 -15.77
N ILE A 208 21.16 -3.32 -15.21
CA ILE A 208 21.99 -2.32 -15.91
C ILE A 208 23.42 -2.78 -16.20
N SER A 209 23.77 -4.02 -15.85
CA SER A 209 25.07 -4.64 -16.17
C SER A 209 25.09 -5.16 -17.59
#